data_AF-A0A3C1T539-F1
#
_entry.id   AF-A0A3C1T539-F1
#
_cell.length_a   1.000
_cell.length_b   1.000
_cell.length_c   1.000
_cell.angle_alpha   90.00
_cell.angle_beta   90.00
_cell.angle_gamma   90.00
#
_symmetry.space_group_name_H-M   'P 1'
#
loop_
_entity.id
_entity.type
_entity.pdbx_description
1 polymer ?
#
loop_
_entity_poly.entity_id
_entity_poly.type
_entity_poly.pdbx_seq_one_letter_code
_entity_poly.pdbx_strand_id
1 'polypeptide(L)'
;MNASVYILYAISLICIVLGFFALLKQKTYINAETKEPTEVELPILGKMKTNYPTLIFLAMGIFLAAYVFNRSYTDTKKYNEWTISGRLVDTSRSIDNFSYGELKIIPKDVDDKVYANGVFEIKMQLEEGHEFEDEVENITYTNKNFSAYFQPSEEKKKKEKNDNSSILDKFTKRTRTYKPIVLNNF
;
A
#
# COMPACT_ATOMS: atom_id res chain seq x y z
N MET A 1 9.82 -3.15 -3.15
CA MET A 1 11.00 -2.32 -2.82
C MET A 1 11.85 -2.16 -4.08
N ASN A 2 12.04 -0.93 -4.55
CA ASN A 2 12.60 -0.65 -5.89
C ASN A 2 14.11 -0.92 -5.96
N ALA A 3 14.64 -1.28 -7.14
CA ALA A 3 16.07 -1.56 -7.37
C ALA A 3 16.99 -0.40 -6.93
N SER A 4 16.51 0.85 -7.03
CA SER A 4 17.21 2.06 -6.59
C SER A 4 17.50 2.08 -5.08
N VAL A 5 16.63 1.51 -4.26
CA VAL A 5 16.79 1.45 -2.79
C VAL A 5 17.96 0.53 -2.41
N TYR A 6 18.06 -0.63 -3.07
CA TYR A 6 19.16 -1.57 -2.84
C TYR A 6 20.52 -1.01 -3.27
N ILE A 7 20.56 -0.28 -4.39
CA ILE A 7 21.78 0.40 -4.86
C ILE A 7 22.25 1.45 -3.85
N LEU A 8 21.32 2.25 -3.30
CA LEU A 8 21.66 3.26 -2.29
C LEU A 8 22.15 2.64 -0.98
N TYR A 9 21.56 1.53 -0.53
CA TYR A 9 22.07 0.79 0.64
C TYR A 9 23.46 0.20 0.37
N ALA A 10 23.70 -0.34 -0.83
CA ALA A 10 25.02 -0.85 -1.19
C ALA A 10 26.08 0.26 -1.20
N ILE A 11 25.77 1.43 -1.79
CA ILE A 11 26.66 2.59 -1.79
C ILE A 11 26.92 3.07 -0.36
N SER A 12 25.88 3.19 0.47
CA SER A 12 26.01 3.58 1.87
C SER A 12 26.90 2.63 2.65
N LEU A 13 26.69 1.31 2.50
CA LEU A 13 27.51 0.29 3.13
C LEU A 13 28.97 0.38 2.68
N ILE A 14 29.21 0.57 1.38
CA ILE A 14 30.56 0.76 0.83
C ILE A 14 31.22 2.00 1.44
N CYS A 15 30.52 3.13 1.53
CA CYS A 15 31.04 4.35 2.15
C CYS A 15 31.37 4.15 3.64
N ILE A 16 30.51 3.47 4.40
CA ILE A 16 30.74 3.18 5.82
C ILE A 16 31.95 2.26 5.98
N VAL A 17 32.01 1.15 5.22
CA VAL A 17 33.10 0.17 5.30
C VAL A 17 34.42 0.79 4.89
N LEU A 18 34.47 1.52 3.76
CA LEU A 18 35.70 2.18 3.29
C LEU A 18 36.13 3.31 4.23
N GLY A 19 35.19 4.12 4.72
CA GLY A 19 35.47 5.16 5.72
C GLY A 19 36.03 4.57 7.01
N PHE A 20 35.40 3.51 7.53
CA PHE A 20 35.87 2.81 8.71
C PHE A 20 37.23 2.14 8.51
N PHE A 21 37.45 1.48 7.37
CA PHE A 21 38.77 0.90 7.04
C PHE A 21 39.86 1.97 6.90
N ALA A 22 39.53 3.13 6.34
CA ALA A 22 40.45 4.26 6.24
C ALA A 22 40.78 4.85 7.62
N LEU A 23 39.82 4.89 8.55
CA LEU A 23 40.08 5.24 9.95
C LEU A 23 41.02 4.24 10.62
N LEU A 24 40.77 2.93 10.45
CA LEU A 24 41.61 1.87 11.03
C LEU A 24 43.02 1.84 10.46
N LYS A 25 43.18 2.09 9.15
CA LYS A 25 44.50 2.08 8.51
C LYS A 25 45.39 3.24 8.93
N GLN A 26 44.90 4.21 9.71
CA GLN A 26 45.66 5.32 10.29
C GLN A 26 46.78 5.81 9.37
N LYS A 27 46.50 5.97 8.06
CA LYS A 27 47.44 6.64 7.17
C LYS A 27 47.37 8.10 7.56
N THR A 28 48.10 8.46 8.61
CA THR A 28 48.30 9.80 9.11
C THR A 28 48.77 10.62 7.92
N TYR A 29 47.88 11.46 7.42
CA TYR A 29 48.27 12.45 6.45
C TYR A 29 49.24 13.38 7.17
N ILE A 30 50.43 13.49 6.61
CA ILE A 30 51.45 14.40 7.09
C ILE A 30 51.05 15.77 6.56
N ASN A 31 50.84 16.73 7.45
CA ASN A 31 50.54 18.10 7.06
C ASN A 31 51.72 18.63 6.23
N ALA A 32 51.42 19.13 5.01
CA ALA A 32 52.44 19.53 4.05
C ALA A 32 53.31 20.70 4.56
N GLU A 33 52.80 21.51 5.48
CA GLU A 33 53.48 22.67 6.04
C GLU A 33 54.27 22.34 7.31
N THR A 34 53.71 21.53 8.22
CA THR A 34 54.33 21.25 9.53
C THR A 34 55.05 19.91 9.61
N LYS A 35 54.89 19.04 8.62
CA LYS A 35 55.38 17.64 8.62
C LYS A 35 54.91 16.78 9.80
N GLU A 36 53.89 17.22 10.50
CA GLU A 36 53.30 16.50 11.62
C GLU A 36 52.03 15.74 11.19
N PRO A 37 51.70 14.63 11.87
CA PRO A 37 50.46 13.91 11.59
C PRO A 37 49.24 14.80 11.88
N THR A 38 48.30 14.87 10.93
CA THR A 38 47.04 15.62 11.13
C THR A 38 46.22 15.00 12.26
N GLU A 39 45.93 15.81 13.28
CA GLU A 39 45.02 15.46 14.37
C GLU A 39 43.71 16.22 14.18
N VAL A 40 42.59 15.52 14.31
CA VAL A 40 41.25 16.10 14.27
C VAL A 40 40.62 15.93 15.65
N GLU A 41 40.15 17.03 16.22
CA GLU A 41 39.43 17.02 17.48
C GLU A 41 37.95 16.69 17.23
N LEU A 42 37.50 15.56 17.77
CA LEU A 42 36.10 15.16 17.73
C LEU A 42 35.42 15.45 19.06
N PRO A 43 34.21 16.02 19.06
CA PRO A 43 33.54 16.47 20.29
C PRO A 43 33.22 15.36 21.29
N ILE A 44 33.16 14.08 20.85
CA ILE A 44 32.81 12.94 21.72
C ILE A 44 34.01 12.01 21.96
N LEU A 45 34.92 11.89 20.97
CA LEU A 45 36.02 10.91 21.00
C LEU A 45 37.38 11.54 21.30
N GLY A 46 37.45 12.86 21.48
CA GLY A 46 38.69 13.59 21.70
C GLY A 46 39.53 13.71 20.42
N LYS A 47 40.83 13.94 20.58
CA LYS A 47 41.76 14.08 19.45
C LYS A 47 42.06 12.73 18.82
N MET A 48 41.67 12.56 17.56
CA MET A 48 42.00 11.37 16.78
C MET A 48 43.00 11.70 15.67
N LYS A 49 43.97 10.81 15.47
CA LYS A 49 44.88 10.83 14.32
C LYS A 49 44.11 10.33 13.09
N THR A 50 43.46 11.24 12.40
CA THR A 50 42.61 10.96 11.24
C THR A 50 42.66 12.13 10.26
N ASN A 51 42.03 11.96 9.10
CA ASN A 51 41.90 13.03 8.12
C ASN A 51 40.42 13.42 7.95
N TYR A 52 40.19 14.70 7.69
CA TYR A 52 38.85 15.25 7.41
C TYR A 52 38.11 14.51 6.28
N PRO A 53 38.75 14.14 5.15
CA PRO A 53 38.08 13.39 4.09
C PRO A 53 37.43 12.09 4.56
N THR A 54 38.10 11.32 5.43
CA THR A 54 37.59 10.02 5.91
C THR A 54 36.39 10.19 6.82
N LEU A 55 36.42 11.21 7.70
CA LEU A 55 35.28 11.55 8.56
C LEU A 55 34.07 11.98 7.72
N ILE A 56 34.29 12.77 6.65
CA ILE A 56 33.24 13.17 5.72
C ILE A 56 32.64 11.94 5.03
N PHE A 57 33.46 10.99 4.56
CA PHE A 57 32.98 9.75 3.94
C PHE A 57 32.13 8.91 4.89
N LEU A 58 32.55 8.77 6.15
CA LEU A 58 31.79 8.03 7.16
C LEU A 58 30.45 8.73 7.46
N ALA A 59 30.48 10.04 7.69
CA ALA A 59 29.27 10.83 7.97
C ALA A 59 28.29 10.79 6.78
N MET A 60 28.79 10.87 5.55
CA MET A 60 27.98 10.76 4.33
C MET A 60 27.36 9.37 4.21
N GLY A 61 28.11 8.30 4.49
CA GLY A 61 27.58 6.94 4.51
C GLY A 61 26.44 6.75 5.52
N ILE A 62 26.62 7.25 6.74
CA ILE A 62 25.60 7.22 7.81
C ILE A 62 24.37 8.05 7.42
N PHE A 63 24.58 9.24 6.87
CA PHE A 63 23.49 10.11 6.42
C PHE A 63 22.66 9.46 5.31
N LEU A 64 23.32 8.86 4.31
CA LEU A 64 22.62 8.09 3.27
C LEU A 64 21.86 6.91 3.85
N ALA A 65 22.44 6.15 4.79
CA ALA A 65 21.74 5.05 5.45
C ALA A 65 20.46 5.54 6.15
N ALA A 66 20.56 6.61 6.94
CA ALA A 66 19.44 7.19 7.66
C ALA A 66 18.36 7.75 6.72
N TYR A 67 18.78 8.41 5.63
CA TYR A 67 17.86 8.93 4.62
C TYR A 67 17.09 7.81 3.93
N VAL A 68 17.78 6.76 3.48
CA VAL A 68 17.14 5.60 2.82
C VAL A 68 16.26 4.84 3.81
N PHE A 69 16.70 4.69 5.05
CA PHE A 69 15.92 4.05 6.11
C PHE A 69 14.60 4.78 6.34
N ASN A 70 14.64 6.09 6.60
CA ASN A 70 13.43 6.88 6.81
C ASN A 70 12.47 6.83 5.60
N ARG A 71 13.01 6.87 4.37
CA ARG A 71 12.17 6.83 3.17
C ARG A 71 11.56 5.45 2.92
N SER A 72 12.32 4.39 3.17
CA SER A 72 11.88 3.00 2.95
C SER A 72 10.93 2.52 4.03
N TYR A 73 11.07 3.03 5.26
CA TYR A 73 10.19 2.68 6.39
C TYR A 73 8.85 3.43 6.33
N THR A 74 8.80 4.59 5.66
CA THR A 74 7.56 5.36 5.47
C THR A 74 6.67 4.79 4.37
N ASP A 75 7.18 3.84 3.58
CA ASP A 75 6.43 3.07 2.56
C ASP A 75 5.60 1.93 3.19
N THR A 76 5.20 2.06 4.47
CA THR A 76 4.12 1.26 5.02
C THR A 76 2.86 1.58 4.25
N LYS A 77 2.47 0.68 3.35
CA LYS A 77 1.19 0.72 2.64
C LYS A 77 0.09 1.07 3.63
N LYS A 78 -0.48 2.27 3.50
CA LYS A 78 -1.62 2.68 4.32
C LYS A 78 -2.85 2.06 3.70
N TYR A 79 -3.65 1.39 4.53
CA TYR A 79 -4.90 0.81 4.10
C TYR A 79 -6.06 1.64 4.64
N ASN A 80 -7.06 1.86 3.80
CA ASN A 80 -8.32 2.47 4.18
C ASN A 80 -9.42 1.41 4.20
N GLU A 81 -10.29 1.49 5.18
CA GLU A 81 -11.50 0.68 5.21
C GLU A 81 -12.52 1.21 4.19
N TRP A 82 -13.07 0.29 3.42
CA TRP A 82 -14.14 0.50 2.46
C TRP A 82 -15.38 -0.27 2.88
N THR A 83 -16.54 0.32 2.61
CA THR A 83 -17.84 -0.31 2.87
C THR A 83 -18.70 -0.26 1.63
N ILE A 84 -19.08 -1.44 1.15
CA ILE A 84 -19.92 -1.62 -0.02
C ILE A 84 -21.21 -2.29 0.44
N SER A 85 -22.34 -1.75 0.04
CA SER A 85 -23.64 -2.19 0.54
C SER A 85 -24.70 -2.17 -0.55
N GLY A 86 -25.72 -3.00 -0.39
CA GLY A 86 -26.87 -3.03 -1.29
C GLY A 86 -27.92 -4.00 -0.81
N ARG A 87 -28.87 -4.32 -1.70
CA ARG A 87 -29.93 -5.28 -1.41
C ARG A 87 -30.21 -6.17 -2.61
N LEU A 88 -30.23 -7.47 -2.40
CA LEU A 88 -30.70 -8.48 -3.35
C LEU A 88 -32.23 -8.60 -3.24
N VAL A 89 -32.90 -8.74 -4.39
CA VAL A 89 -34.35 -8.87 -4.48
C VAL A 89 -34.71 -10.02 -5.39
N ASP A 90 -35.56 -10.90 -4.88
CA ASP A 90 -36.23 -11.94 -5.64
C ASP A 90 -37.65 -11.51 -5.97
N THR A 91 -37.95 -11.35 -7.26
CA THR A 91 -39.27 -10.97 -7.76
C THR A 91 -40.27 -12.12 -7.69
N SER A 92 -39.80 -13.37 -7.68
CA SER A 92 -40.63 -14.58 -7.58
C SER A 92 -41.08 -14.89 -6.15
N ARG A 93 -40.43 -14.29 -5.14
CA ARG A 93 -40.64 -14.54 -3.69
C ARG A 93 -40.47 -16.01 -3.29
N SER A 94 -39.59 -16.72 -3.98
CA SER A 94 -39.24 -18.11 -3.70
C SER A 94 -38.03 -18.24 -2.76
N ILE A 95 -37.24 -17.18 -2.58
CA ILE A 95 -36.17 -17.14 -1.58
C ILE A 95 -36.74 -16.69 -0.23
N ASP A 96 -36.66 -17.58 0.75
CA ASP A 96 -37.01 -17.33 2.15
C ASP A 96 -35.83 -16.75 2.95
N ASN A 97 -34.59 -17.12 2.60
CA ASN A 97 -33.39 -16.63 3.25
C ASN A 97 -32.21 -16.47 2.27
N PHE A 98 -31.78 -15.23 2.06
CA PHE A 98 -30.65 -14.89 1.18
C PHE A 98 -29.28 -15.27 1.77
N SER A 99 -29.17 -15.50 3.08
CA SER A 99 -27.91 -15.87 3.73
C SER A 99 -27.45 -17.30 3.38
N TYR A 100 -28.29 -18.09 2.69
CA TYR A 100 -27.92 -19.41 2.18
C TYR A 100 -27.25 -19.36 0.79
N GLY A 101 -27.22 -18.19 0.16
CA GLY A 101 -26.43 -17.97 -1.05
C GLY A 101 -24.98 -17.64 -0.72
N GLU A 102 -24.19 -17.49 -1.78
CA GLU A 102 -22.77 -17.16 -1.74
C GLU A 102 -22.57 -15.84 -2.50
N LEU A 103 -21.94 -14.85 -1.86
CA LEU A 103 -21.51 -13.63 -2.50
C LEU A 103 -20.00 -13.73 -2.78
N LYS A 104 -19.61 -13.64 -4.05
CA LYS A 104 -18.22 -13.67 -4.50
C LYS A 104 -17.80 -12.31 -5.01
N ILE A 105 -16.62 -11.88 -4.59
CA ILE A 105 -15.94 -10.69 -5.08
C ILE A 105 -14.67 -11.16 -5.80
N ILE A 106 -14.51 -10.81 -7.08
CA ILE A 106 -13.37 -11.27 -7.89
C ILE A 106 -12.43 -10.09 -8.13
N PRO A 107 -11.10 -10.25 -7.93
CA PRO A 107 -10.37 -11.49 -7.58
C PRO A 107 -10.17 -11.72 -6.08
N LYS A 108 -10.79 -10.92 -5.20
CA LYS A 108 -10.47 -10.91 -3.77
C LYS A 108 -11.50 -11.62 -2.91
N ASP A 109 -11.04 -12.57 -2.11
CA ASP A 109 -11.82 -13.07 -0.99
C ASP A 109 -11.83 -12.03 0.14
N VAL A 110 -13.02 -11.65 0.60
CA VAL A 110 -13.23 -10.55 1.55
C VAL A 110 -14.32 -10.90 2.55
N ASP A 111 -14.31 -10.22 3.70
CA ASP A 111 -15.40 -10.37 4.68
C ASP A 111 -16.68 -9.74 4.12
N ASP A 112 -17.59 -10.60 3.69
CA ASP A 112 -18.92 -10.23 3.25
C ASP A 112 -20.00 -10.82 4.17
N LYS A 113 -21.12 -10.11 4.24
CA LYS A 113 -22.30 -10.53 4.99
C LYS A 113 -23.51 -10.34 4.12
N VAL A 114 -24.20 -11.44 3.86
CA VAL A 114 -25.54 -11.43 3.28
C VAL A 114 -26.55 -11.77 4.38
N TYR A 115 -27.40 -10.81 4.70
CA TYR A 115 -28.47 -10.97 5.69
C TYR A 115 -29.68 -11.66 5.07
N ALA A 116 -30.51 -12.29 5.92
CA ALA A 116 -31.67 -13.05 5.47
C ALA A 116 -32.69 -12.24 4.65
N ASN A 117 -32.74 -10.92 4.85
CA ASN A 117 -33.63 -10.01 4.12
C ASN A 117 -33.07 -9.52 2.76
N GLY A 118 -31.94 -10.10 2.31
CA GLY A 118 -31.26 -9.76 1.06
C GLY A 118 -30.31 -8.57 1.16
N VAL A 119 -30.22 -7.88 2.30
CA VAL A 119 -29.21 -6.83 2.47
C VAL A 119 -27.83 -7.48 2.46
N PHE A 120 -26.89 -6.86 1.76
CA PHE A 120 -25.49 -7.28 1.81
C PHE A 120 -24.57 -6.13 2.23
N GLU A 121 -23.49 -6.48 2.90
CA GLU A 121 -22.40 -5.58 3.28
C GLU A 121 -21.07 -6.28 3.01
N ILE A 122 -20.16 -5.58 2.31
CA ILE A 122 -18.80 -6.03 2.04
C ILE A 122 -17.87 -5.02 2.70
N LYS A 123 -16.97 -5.51 3.54
CA LYS A 123 -15.90 -4.70 4.14
C LYS A 123 -14.56 -5.16 3.62
N MET A 124 -13.76 -4.22 3.13
CA MET A 124 -12.44 -4.54 2.63
C MET A 124 -11.46 -3.41 2.91
N GLN A 125 -10.18 -3.77 2.97
CA GLN A 125 -9.09 -2.82 3.13
C GLN A 125 -8.39 -2.63 1.79
N LEU A 126 -8.37 -1.40 1.29
CA LEU A 126 -7.69 -1.03 0.04
C LEU A 126 -6.54 -0.07 0.33
N GLU A 127 -5.46 -0.21 -0.43
CA GLU A 127 -4.30 0.67 -0.33
C GLU A 127 -4.70 2.13 -0.61
N GLU A 128 -4.13 3.07 0.13
CA GLU A 128 -4.43 4.48 -0.03
C GLU A 128 -4.10 4.95 -1.45
N GLY A 129 -5.10 5.56 -2.11
CA GLY A 129 -4.98 6.01 -3.50
C GLY A 129 -5.64 5.06 -4.51
N HIS A 130 -5.94 3.82 -4.13
CA HIS A 130 -6.66 2.88 -4.98
C HIS A 130 -8.17 3.04 -4.80
N GLU A 131 -8.93 2.92 -5.89
CA GLU A 131 -10.38 2.90 -5.85
C GLU A 131 -10.91 1.47 -5.79
N PHE A 132 -12.17 1.32 -5.35
CA PHE A 132 -12.85 0.03 -5.34
C PHE A 132 -12.91 -0.63 -6.73
N GLU A 133 -13.16 0.18 -7.76
CA GLU A 133 -13.32 -0.28 -9.14
C GLU A 133 -12.01 -0.78 -9.77
N ASP A 134 -10.86 -0.41 -9.22
CA ASP A 134 -9.54 -0.84 -9.70
C ASP A 134 -9.19 -2.24 -9.17
N GLU A 135 -9.78 -2.61 -8.04
CA GLU A 135 -9.41 -3.79 -7.25
C GLU A 135 -10.47 -4.90 -7.31
N VAL A 136 -11.66 -4.58 -7.81
CA VAL A 136 -12.80 -5.51 -7.94
C VAL A 136 -13.33 -5.47 -9.36
N GLU A 137 -13.17 -6.60 -10.04
CA GLU A 137 -13.63 -6.78 -11.42
C GLU A 137 -15.14 -7.02 -11.48
N ASN A 138 -15.63 -7.91 -10.63
CA ASN A 138 -17.05 -8.26 -10.58
C ASN A 138 -17.48 -8.71 -9.18
N ILE A 139 -18.78 -8.58 -8.95
CA ILE A 139 -19.47 -9.11 -7.78
C ILE A 139 -20.57 -10.03 -8.28
N THR A 140 -20.57 -11.25 -7.74
CA THR A 140 -21.54 -12.28 -8.10
C THR A 140 -22.24 -12.77 -6.84
N TYR A 141 -23.56 -12.85 -6.86
CA TYR A 141 -24.32 -13.61 -5.87
C TYR A 141 -24.91 -14.83 -6.53
N THR A 142 -24.82 -15.98 -5.87
CA THR A 142 -25.38 -17.24 -6.37
C THR A 142 -26.05 -18.00 -5.25
N ASN A 143 -27.23 -18.55 -5.50
CA ASN A 143 -27.82 -19.61 -4.67
C ASN A 143 -28.26 -20.79 -5.55
N LYS A 144 -29.10 -21.69 -5.02
CA LYS A 144 -29.55 -22.88 -5.75
C LYS A 144 -30.24 -22.59 -7.09
N ASN A 145 -31.04 -21.52 -7.17
CA ASN A 145 -31.92 -21.25 -8.31
C ASN A 145 -31.67 -19.88 -8.95
N PHE A 146 -30.97 -18.98 -8.26
CA PHE A 146 -30.85 -17.59 -8.65
C PHE A 146 -29.40 -17.13 -8.66
N SER A 147 -29.13 -16.15 -9.52
CA SER A 147 -27.86 -15.43 -9.54
C SER A 147 -28.03 -13.94 -9.82
N ALA A 148 -27.07 -13.15 -9.37
CA ALA A 148 -26.88 -11.78 -9.81
C ALA A 148 -25.40 -11.54 -10.11
N TYR A 149 -25.15 -10.69 -11.10
CA TYR A 149 -23.81 -10.35 -11.55
C TYR A 149 -23.77 -8.88 -11.93
N PHE A 150 -22.73 -8.18 -11.51
CA PHE A 150 -22.44 -6.82 -11.98
C PHE A 150 -20.96 -6.48 -11.86
N GLN A 151 -20.53 -5.51 -12.67
CA GLN A 151 -19.17 -4.99 -12.68
C GLN A 151 -19.14 -3.59 -12.06
N PRO A 152 -18.46 -3.38 -10.92
CA PRO A 152 -18.40 -2.07 -10.27
C PRO A 152 -17.92 -0.94 -11.18
N SER A 153 -16.91 -1.20 -12.02
CA SER A 153 -16.33 -0.22 -12.94
C SER A 153 -17.31 0.24 -14.02
N GLU A 154 -18.15 -0.66 -14.54
CA GLU A 154 -19.21 -0.31 -15.48
C GLU A 154 -20.31 0.51 -14.80
N GLU A 155 -20.70 0.12 -13.59
CA GLU A 155 -21.76 0.80 -12.84
C GLU A 155 -21.35 2.22 -12.44
N LYS A 156 -20.09 2.44 -12.08
CA LYS A 156 -19.55 3.78 -11.85
C LYS A 156 -19.62 4.63 -13.12
N LYS A 157 -19.15 4.10 -14.27
CA LYS A 157 -19.20 4.81 -15.56
C LYS A 157 -20.63 5.17 -15.98
N LYS A 158 -21.59 4.25 -15.79
CA LYS A 158 -23.02 4.52 -16.06
C LYS A 158 -23.53 5.65 -15.15
N LYS A 159 -23.21 5.59 -13.85
CA LYS A 159 -23.62 6.62 -12.88
C LYS A 159 -23.05 7.99 -13.19
N GLU A 160 -21.76 8.09 -13.54
CA GLU A 160 -21.10 9.34 -13.93
C GLU A 160 -21.69 9.95 -15.20
N LYS A 161 -22.22 9.11 -16.10
CA LYS A 161 -22.95 9.54 -17.31
C LYS A 161 -24.42 9.86 -17.05
N ASN A 162 -24.89 9.83 -15.80
CA ASN A 162 -26.29 9.96 -15.42
C ASN A 162 -27.22 8.94 -16.12
N ASP A 163 -26.71 7.74 -16.38
CA ASP A 163 -27.50 6.65 -16.94
C ASP A 163 -28.43 6.06 -15.86
N ASN A 164 -29.73 6.15 -16.11
CA ASN A 164 -30.77 5.65 -15.21
C ASN A 164 -30.73 4.13 -15.02
N SER A 165 -30.11 3.39 -15.93
CA SER A 165 -29.92 1.94 -15.84
C SER A 165 -28.89 1.53 -14.78
N SER A 166 -28.07 2.47 -14.28
CA SER A 166 -27.09 2.14 -13.26
C SER A 166 -27.76 1.66 -11.97
N ILE A 167 -27.26 0.53 -11.46
CA ILE A 167 -27.61 0.01 -10.14
C ILE A 167 -26.81 0.69 -9.03
N LEU A 168 -25.84 1.56 -9.33
CA LEU A 168 -25.15 2.35 -8.32
C LEU A 168 -26.05 3.52 -7.86
N ASP A 169 -26.44 3.51 -6.59
CA ASP A 169 -27.28 4.57 -6.01
C ASP A 169 -26.42 5.75 -5.55
N LYS A 170 -25.49 5.49 -4.63
CA LYS A 170 -24.62 6.50 -4.04
C LYS A 170 -23.18 6.01 -4.03
N PHE A 171 -22.25 6.93 -4.26
CA PHE A 171 -20.83 6.65 -4.11
C PHE A 171 -20.15 7.85 -3.46
N THR A 172 -19.24 7.56 -2.52
CA THR A 172 -18.37 8.55 -1.88
C THR A 172 -16.91 8.17 -2.11
N LYS A 173 -15.95 8.83 -1.44
CA LYS A 173 -14.54 8.44 -1.52
C LYS A 173 -14.28 6.99 -1.07
N ARG A 174 -15.11 6.42 -0.19
CA ARG A 174 -14.84 5.09 0.42
C ARG A 174 -16.08 4.20 0.57
N THR A 175 -17.21 4.63 0.03
CA THR A 175 -18.45 3.87 0.12
C THR A 175 -19.09 3.71 -1.24
N ARG A 176 -19.75 2.56 -1.43
CA ARG A 176 -20.64 2.27 -2.54
C ARG A 176 -21.96 1.75 -1.97
N THR A 177 -23.06 2.32 -2.45
CA THR A 177 -24.40 1.84 -2.13
C THR A 177 -25.11 1.55 -3.44
N TYR A 178 -25.51 0.29 -3.59
CA TYR A 178 -26.25 -0.18 -4.75
C TYR A 178 -27.76 -0.14 -4.49
N LYS A 179 -28.51 0.20 -5.53
CA LYS A 179 -29.96 0.03 -5.63
C LYS A 179 -30.32 -1.46 -5.46
N PRO A 180 -31.60 -1.77 -5.20
CA PRO A 180 -32.06 -3.16 -5.19
C PRO A 180 -31.68 -3.90 -6.48
N ILE A 181 -30.92 -4.98 -6.33
CA ILE A 181 -30.40 -5.83 -7.40
C ILE A 181 -31.37 -6.99 -7.57
N VAL A 182 -32.04 -7.03 -8.72
CA VAL A 182 -32.97 -8.11 -9.05
C VAL A 182 -32.18 -9.35 -9.45
N LEU A 183 -32.51 -10.48 -8.83
CA LEU A 183 -31.90 -11.76 -9.14
C LEU A 183 -32.50 -12.36 -10.43
N ASN A 184 -31.65 -13.01 -11.22
CA ASN A 184 -32.04 -13.79 -12.38
C ASN A 184 -32.18 -15.26 -11.99
N ASN A 185 -33.22 -15.93 -12.49
CA ASN A 185 -33.34 -17.38 -12.40
C ASN A 185 -32.37 -18.05 -13.38
N PHE A 186 -31.87 -19.23 -13.05
CA PHE A 186 -31.08 -20.05 -13.99
C PHE A 186 -31.90 -20.56 -15.17
#